data_AF-A0A9W7DT02-F1
#
_entry.id   AF-A0A9W7DT02-F1
#
_cell.length_a   1.000
_cell.length_b   1.000
_cell.length_c   1.000
_cell.angle_alpha   90.00
_cell.angle_beta   90.00
_cell.angle_gamma   90.00
#
_symmetry.space_group_name_H-M   'P 1'
#
loop_
_entity.id
_entity.type
_entity.pdbx_description
1 polymer ?
#
loop_
_entity_poly.entity_id
_entity_poly.type
_entity_poly.pdbx_seq_one_letter_code
_entity_poly.pdbx_strand_id
1 'polypeptide(L)'
;MMEKKEKKGEKKAKKSKNVFSADSRKFSGVKVAALMDYVNNDLTVENGNEIPQILQNMEFQIGRIELIAAELSSIANVFDCVFEFDNADDSVTITSDFVSRTQTAKLRSVFTLPDEEYPFTPMQACFESVIGGINTVHLGQSLARNVDPGYGYLRRAFDTVSAFLK
;
A
#
# COMPACT_ATOMS: atom_id res chain seq x y z
N MET A 1 35.07 38.20 -30.96
CA MET A 1 34.29 38.84 -29.88
C MET A 1 32.81 38.78 -30.25
N MET A 2 31.95 38.63 -29.23
CA MET A 2 30.47 38.58 -29.25
C MET A 2 29.82 37.18 -29.32
N GLU A 3 29.98 36.49 -28.19
CA GLU A 3 28.93 35.90 -27.33
C GLU A 3 27.64 35.35 -27.96
N LYS A 4 27.53 34.02 -28.01
CA LYS A 4 26.26 33.30 -28.03
C LYS A 4 25.66 33.31 -26.62
N LYS A 5 24.52 34.00 -26.44
CA LYS A 5 23.71 33.94 -25.22
C LYS A 5 23.03 32.58 -25.11
N GLU A 6 23.46 31.80 -24.12
CA GLU A 6 22.73 30.63 -23.62
C GLU A 6 21.40 31.07 -22.99
N LYS A 7 20.28 30.64 -23.58
CA LYS A 7 18.99 30.67 -22.86
C LYS A 7 18.93 29.40 -21.99
N LYS A 8 19.30 29.55 -20.71
CA LYS A 8 18.94 28.62 -19.64
C LYS A 8 17.42 28.54 -19.56
N GLY A 9 16.84 27.48 -20.14
CA GLY A 9 15.46 27.11 -19.88
C GLY A 9 15.36 26.60 -18.45
N GLU A 10 14.80 27.42 -17.56
CA GLU A 10 14.31 26.96 -16.26
C GLU A 10 13.33 25.81 -16.48
N LYS A 11 13.76 24.59 -16.13
CA LYS A 11 12.86 23.45 -15.94
C LYS A 11 11.96 23.78 -14.76
N LYS A 12 10.79 24.35 -15.03
CA LYS A 12 9.71 24.43 -14.04
C LYS A 12 9.44 23.00 -13.54
N ALA A 13 9.79 22.74 -12.28
CA ALA A 13 9.41 21.52 -11.60
C ALA A 13 7.88 21.39 -11.71
N LYS A 14 7.44 20.43 -12.52
CA LYS A 14 6.04 20.07 -12.65
C LYS A 14 5.65 19.55 -11.27
N LYS A 15 4.95 20.37 -10.46
CA LYS A 15 4.34 19.92 -9.22
C LYS A 15 3.47 18.71 -9.60
N SER A 16 3.97 17.51 -9.30
CA SER A 16 3.17 16.29 -9.30
C SER A 16 2.00 16.61 -8.38
N LYS A 17 0.81 16.83 -8.94
CA LYS A 17 -0.39 16.62 -8.14
C LYS A 17 -0.32 15.14 -7.80
N ASN A 18 -0.05 14.81 -6.54
CA ASN A 18 -0.18 13.45 -6.06
C ASN A 18 -1.66 13.09 -6.19
N VAL A 19 -2.04 12.60 -7.36
CA VAL A 19 -3.38 12.09 -7.61
C VAL A 19 -3.35 10.65 -7.16
N PHE A 20 -3.97 10.38 -6.00
CA PHE A 20 -4.18 9.02 -5.52
C PHE A 20 -4.99 8.22 -6.55
N SER A 21 -4.68 6.92 -6.69
CA SER A 21 -5.43 6.00 -7.54
C SER A 21 -6.92 5.92 -7.11
N ALA A 22 -7.77 5.38 -7.98
CA ALA A 22 -9.17 5.17 -7.63
C ALA A 22 -9.32 4.26 -6.41
N ASP A 23 -8.52 3.18 -6.35
CA ASP A 23 -8.53 2.22 -5.25
C ASP A 23 -8.02 2.83 -3.95
N SER A 24 -6.96 3.64 -4.03
CA SER A 24 -6.43 4.38 -2.88
C SER A 24 -7.47 5.35 -2.30
N ARG A 25 -8.21 6.07 -3.16
CA ARG A 25 -9.31 6.93 -2.72
C ARG A 25 -10.47 6.15 -2.12
N LYS A 26 -10.80 4.98 -2.69
CA LYS A 26 -11.82 4.08 -2.13
C LYS A 26 -11.41 3.60 -0.74
N PHE A 27 -10.17 3.13 -0.58
CA PHE A 27 -9.60 2.74 0.71
C PHE A 27 -9.73 3.86 1.74
N SER A 28 -9.20 5.05 1.44
CA SER A 28 -9.28 6.19 2.35
C SER A 28 -10.71 6.57 2.67
N GLY A 29 -11.61 6.53 1.68
CA GLY A 29 -13.03 6.84 1.88
C GLY A 29 -13.70 5.89 2.88
N VAL A 30 -13.47 4.59 2.74
CA VAL A 30 -14.01 3.58 3.67
C VAL A 30 -13.45 3.78 5.07
N LYS A 31 -12.12 3.90 5.23
CA LYS A 31 -11.49 4.02 6.55
C LYS A 31 -11.78 5.34 7.26
N VAL A 32 -11.86 6.45 6.52
CA VAL A 32 -12.28 7.73 7.10
C VAL A 32 -13.77 7.70 7.48
N ALA A 33 -14.62 7.02 6.71
CA ALA A 33 -16.02 6.84 7.09
C ALA A 33 -16.17 6.03 8.39
N ALA A 34 -15.44 4.92 8.54
CA ALA A 34 -15.42 4.13 9.77
C ALA A 34 -14.92 4.95 10.97
N LEU A 35 -13.84 5.74 10.79
CA LEU A 35 -13.35 6.63 11.84
C LEU A 35 -14.38 7.70 12.24
N MET A 36 -15.07 8.29 11.25
CA MET A 36 -16.15 9.25 11.53
C MET A 36 -17.33 8.60 12.24
N ASP A 37 -17.68 7.36 11.89
CA ASP A 37 -18.75 6.61 12.54
C ASP A 37 -18.43 6.38 14.03
N TYR A 38 -17.21 5.92 14.31
CA TYR A 38 -16.68 5.79 15.67
C TYR A 38 -16.77 7.11 16.46
N VAL A 39 -16.35 8.22 15.85
CA VAL A 39 -16.42 9.56 16.48
C VAL A 39 -17.85 9.97 16.81
N ASN A 40 -18.81 9.68 15.92
CA ASN A 40 -20.18 10.16 16.05
C ASN A 40 -21.05 9.27 16.96
N ASN A 41 -20.79 7.96 16.98
CA ASN A 41 -21.69 6.99 17.58
C ASN A 41 -21.11 6.26 18.80
N ASP A 42 -19.79 6.04 18.83
CA ASP A 42 -19.16 5.18 19.85
C ASP A 42 -18.26 5.95 20.82
N LEU A 43 -17.70 7.08 20.39
CA LEU A 43 -16.78 7.87 21.19
C LEU A 43 -17.52 8.63 22.29
N THR A 44 -17.35 8.19 23.52
CA THR A 44 -17.80 8.90 24.72
C THR A 44 -16.60 9.53 25.45
N VAL A 45 -16.69 10.82 25.78
CA VAL A 45 -15.69 11.50 26.62
C VAL A 45 -16.26 11.64 28.02
N GLU A 46 -15.75 10.84 28.96
CA GLU A 46 -16.21 10.87 30.36
C GLU A 46 -15.46 11.93 31.16
N ASN A 47 -14.19 12.18 30.81
CA ASN A 47 -13.34 13.15 31.47
C ASN A 47 -12.57 14.03 30.46
N GLY A 48 -12.53 15.34 30.69
CA GLY A 48 -11.76 16.28 29.86
C GLY A 48 -10.26 15.95 29.76
N ASN A 49 -9.71 15.22 30.71
CA ASN A 49 -8.32 14.75 30.68
C ASN A 49 -8.05 13.67 29.61
N GLU A 50 -9.08 13.04 29.05
CA GLU A 50 -8.95 12.00 28.01
C GLU A 50 -8.82 12.60 26.60
N ILE A 51 -9.29 13.85 26.43
CA ILE A 51 -9.31 14.55 25.13
C ILE A 51 -7.93 14.54 24.44
N PRO A 52 -6.81 14.85 25.11
CA PRO A 52 -5.51 14.83 24.45
C PRO A 52 -5.13 13.45 23.88
N GLN A 53 -5.40 12.37 24.63
CA GLN A 53 -5.08 11.02 24.19
C GLN A 53 -5.97 10.59 23.01
N ILE A 54 -7.25 10.93 23.07
CA ILE A 54 -8.22 10.67 22.00
C ILE A 54 -7.77 11.37 20.70
N LEU A 55 -7.43 12.66 20.78
CA LEU A 55 -6.96 13.43 19.62
C LEU A 55 -5.66 12.86 19.06
N GLN A 56 -4.72 12.46 19.91
CA GLN A 56 -3.47 11.84 19.48
C GLN A 56 -3.71 10.51 18.75
N ASN A 57 -4.63 9.70 19.26
CA ASN A 57 -5.01 8.43 18.61
C ASN A 57 -5.65 8.70 17.24
N MET A 58 -6.54 9.68 17.12
CA MET A 58 -7.16 10.05 15.84
C MET A 58 -6.13 10.56 14.83
N GLU A 59 -5.22 11.43 15.24
CA GLU A 59 -4.14 11.93 14.39
C GLU A 59 -3.28 10.78 13.87
N PHE A 60 -2.94 9.83 14.75
CA PHE A 60 -2.21 8.64 14.37
C PHE A 60 -2.96 7.78 13.34
N GLN A 61 -4.26 7.55 13.55
CA GLN A 61 -5.10 6.78 12.63
C GLN A 61 -5.20 7.45 11.25
N ILE A 62 -5.42 8.75 11.20
CA ILE A 62 -5.49 9.53 9.95
C ILE A 62 -4.16 9.46 9.21
N GLY A 63 -3.04 9.68 9.91
CA GLY A 63 -1.70 9.59 9.32
C GLY A 63 -1.41 8.20 8.78
N ARG A 64 -1.86 7.15 9.48
CA ARG A 64 -1.73 5.76 9.03
C ARG A 64 -2.53 5.50 7.75
N ILE A 65 -3.79 5.94 7.70
CA ILE A 65 -4.64 5.82 6.50
C ILE A 65 -3.98 6.52 5.30
N GLU A 66 -3.43 7.72 5.48
CA GLU A 66 -2.77 8.46 4.40
C GLU A 66 -1.55 7.70 3.85
N LEU A 67 -0.72 7.15 4.73
CA LEU A 67 0.50 6.43 4.34
C LEU A 67 0.17 5.12 3.62
N ILE A 68 -0.83 4.38 4.08
CA ILE A 68 -1.30 3.15 3.40
C ILE A 68 -1.90 3.53 2.03
N ALA A 69 -2.73 4.56 1.97
CA ALA A 69 -3.30 5.04 0.71
C ALA A 69 -2.23 5.43 -0.31
N ALA A 70 -1.15 6.10 0.13
CA ALA A 70 -0.01 6.44 -0.70
C ALA A 70 0.72 5.19 -1.21
N GLU A 71 0.89 4.19 -0.36
CA GLU A 71 1.49 2.90 -0.73
C GLU A 71 0.64 2.16 -1.77
N LEU A 72 -0.67 2.01 -1.54
CA LEU A 72 -1.59 1.38 -2.49
C LEU A 72 -1.58 2.11 -3.84
N SER A 73 -1.57 3.44 -3.82
CA SER A 73 -1.49 4.24 -5.05
C SER A 73 -0.15 4.05 -5.78
N SER A 74 0.95 3.92 -5.04
CA SER A 74 2.28 3.66 -5.61
C SER A 74 2.35 2.29 -6.29
N ILE A 75 1.71 1.28 -5.69
CA ILE A 75 1.65 -0.08 -6.24
C ILE A 75 0.76 -0.12 -7.48
N ALA A 76 -0.45 0.44 -7.42
CA ALA A 76 -1.39 0.48 -8.55
C ALA A 76 -0.81 1.20 -9.79
N ASN A 77 0.17 2.10 -9.61
CA ASN A 77 0.84 2.79 -10.70
C ASN A 77 1.92 1.94 -11.40
N VAL A 78 2.40 0.87 -10.75
CA VAL A 78 3.53 0.06 -11.23
C VAL A 78 3.11 -1.35 -11.61
N PHE A 79 2.13 -1.91 -10.89
CA PHE A 79 1.67 -3.28 -11.03
C PHE A 79 0.19 -3.31 -11.39
N ASP A 80 -0.20 -4.32 -12.17
CA ASP A 80 -1.60 -4.57 -12.49
C ASP A 80 -2.26 -5.30 -11.31
N CYS A 81 -2.98 -4.54 -10.49
CA CYS A 81 -3.53 -5.00 -9.22
C CYS A 81 -5.05 -4.87 -9.20
N VAL A 82 -5.70 -5.84 -8.57
CA VAL A 82 -7.11 -5.79 -8.18
C VAL A 82 -7.18 -5.63 -6.67
N PHE A 83 -7.89 -4.60 -6.21
CA PHE A 83 -8.10 -4.31 -4.79
C PHE A 83 -9.53 -4.68 -4.39
N GLU A 84 -9.64 -5.59 -3.43
CA GLU A 84 -10.89 -6.02 -2.83
C GLU A 84 -10.94 -5.53 -1.39
N PHE A 85 -12.03 -4.83 -1.07
CA PHE A 85 -12.29 -4.27 0.25
C PHE A 85 -13.42 -5.09 0.85
N ASP A 86 -13.11 -5.88 1.87
CA ASP A 86 -14.13 -6.63 2.59
C ASP A 86 -14.67 -5.76 3.73
N ASN A 87 -15.99 -5.53 3.71
CA ASN A 87 -16.65 -4.70 4.72
C ASN A 87 -16.96 -5.49 6.00
N ALA A 88 -16.83 -6.82 5.99
CA ALA A 88 -17.17 -7.67 7.13
C ALA A 88 -16.03 -7.75 8.15
N ASP A 89 -14.78 -7.82 7.68
CA ASP A 89 -13.58 -7.87 8.51
C ASP A 89 -12.66 -6.66 8.32
N ASP A 90 -13.14 -5.66 7.57
CA ASP A 90 -12.45 -4.40 7.29
C ASP A 90 -11.07 -4.59 6.63
N SER A 91 -10.81 -5.77 6.06
CA SER A 91 -9.54 -6.11 5.45
C SER A 91 -9.44 -5.61 4.01
N VAL A 92 -8.18 -5.43 3.56
CA VAL A 92 -7.89 -5.11 2.17
C VAL A 92 -7.11 -6.26 1.58
N THR A 93 -7.67 -6.88 0.54
CA THR A 93 -7.01 -7.91 -0.24
C THR A 93 -6.53 -7.33 -1.57
N ILE A 94 -5.25 -7.52 -1.87
CA ILE A 94 -4.62 -7.09 -3.11
C ILE A 94 -4.17 -8.33 -3.89
N THR A 95 -4.77 -8.51 -5.07
CA THR A 95 -4.37 -9.55 -6.01
C THR A 95 -3.57 -8.96 -7.15
N SER A 96 -2.45 -9.58 -7.50
CA SER A 96 -1.60 -9.18 -8.63
C SER A 96 -1.03 -10.39 -9.34
N ASP A 97 -0.98 -10.30 -10.66
CA ASP A 97 -0.35 -11.32 -11.51
C ASP A 97 1.03 -10.85 -11.96
N PHE A 98 2.05 -11.64 -11.67
CA PHE A 98 3.43 -11.40 -12.10
C PHE A 98 3.82 -12.40 -13.18
N VAL A 99 4.39 -11.90 -14.27
CA VAL A 99 4.82 -12.71 -15.42
C VAL A 99 6.35 -12.66 -15.51
N SER A 100 6.98 -13.82 -15.72
CA SER A 100 8.43 -13.88 -15.92
C SER A 100 8.83 -13.15 -17.21
N ARG A 101 10.08 -12.67 -17.28
CA ARG A 101 10.58 -11.97 -18.48
C ARG A 101 10.50 -12.81 -19.75
N THR A 102 10.69 -14.12 -19.62
CA THR A 102 10.60 -15.10 -20.71
C THR A 102 9.16 -15.48 -21.05
N GLN A 103 8.17 -15.01 -20.29
CA GLN A 103 6.75 -15.38 -20.37
C GLN A 103 6.48 -16.88 -20.22
N THR A 104 7.43 -17.62 -19.63
CA THR A 104 7.30 -19.07 -19.39
C THR A 104 6.71 -19.39 -18.03
N ALA A 105 6.58 -18.40 -17.15
CA ALA A 105 6.00 -18.56 -15.83
C ALA A 105 5.11 -17.38 -15.45
N LYS A 106 4.04 -17.66 -14.72
CA LYS A 106 3.10 -16.67 -14.19
C LYS A 106 2.76 -17.03 -12.76
N LEU A 107 2.92 -16.07 -11.86
CA LEU A 107 2.57 -16.18 -10.45
C LEU A 107 1.41 -15.26 -10.14
N ARG A 108 0.39 -15.77 -9.46
CA ARG A 108 -0.60 -14.94 -8.79
C ARG A 108 -0.19 -14.77 -7.34
N SER A 109 -0.12 -13.54 -6.88
CA SER A 109 0.03 -13.21 -5.47
C SER A 109 -1.25 -12.61 -4.92
N VAL A 110 -1.60 -13.00 -3.71
CA VAL A 110 -2.69 -12.39 -2.93
C VAL A 110 -2.09 -11.93 -1.61
N PHE A 111 -2.20 -10.65 -1.32
CA PHE A 111 -1.78 -10.04 -0.06
C PHE A 111 -3.00 -9.55 0.70
N THR A 112 -3.11 -9.88 1.98
CA THR A 112 -4.20 -9.42 2.85
C THR A 112 -3.63 -8.56 3.96
N LEU A 113 -4.07 -7.31 4.02
CA LEU A 113 -3.63 -6.34 5.01
C LEU A 113 -4.50 -6.51 6.27
N PRO A 114 -3.89 -6.76 7.44
CA PRO A 114 -4.61 -6.69 8.71
C PRO A 114 -5.01 -5.24 8.98
N ASP A 115 -6.28 -4.99 9.33
CA ASP A 115 -6.82 -3.63 9.39
C ASP A 115 -6.12 -2.74 10.43
N GLU A 116 -6.22 -3.10 11.70
CA GLU A 116 -5.77 -2.21 12.78
C GLU A 116 -4.25 -2.22 13.00
N GLU A 117 -3.59 -3.26 12.50
CA GLU A 117 -2.20 -3.55 12.83
C GLU A 117 -1.23 -3.21 11.69
N TYR A 118 -1.70 -3.16 10.43
CA TYR A 118 -0.85 -2.76 9.32
C TYR A 118 -0.44 -1.29 9.45
N PRO A 119 0.84 -0.92 9.23
CA PRO A 119 1.91 -1.75 8.68
C PRO A 119 2.83 -2.40 9.71
N PHE A 120 2.48 -2.40 11.00
CA PHE A 120 3.35 -2.83 12.08
C PHE A 120 3.40 -4.35 12.28
N THR A 121 2.48 -5.10 11.68
CA THR A 121 2.46 -6.57 11.74
C THR A 121 2.64 -7.21 10.37
N PRO A 122 3.12 -8.48 10.34
CA PRO A 122 3.24 -9.24 9.09
C PRO A 122 1.89 -9.37 8.39
N MET A 123 1.87 -9.13 7.08
CA MET A 123 0.70 -9.32 6.24
C MET A 123 0.64 -10.77 5.77
N GLN A 124 -0.57 -11.29 5.57
CA GLN A 124 -0.72 -12.60 4.97
C GLN A 124 -0.42 -12.52 3.47
N ALA A 125 0.35 -13.48 2.97
CA ALA A 125 0.69 -13.58 1.56
C ALA A 125 0.49 -15.02 1.05
N CYS A 126 -0.26 -15.16 -0.02
CA CYS A 126 -0.52 -16.42 -0.70
C CYS A 126 0.00 -16.35 -2.14
N PHE A 127 0.63 -17.42 -2.60
CA PHE A 127 1.26 -17.49 -3.93
C PHE A 127 0.78 -18.73 -4.68
N GLU A 128 0.30 -18.53 -5.90
CA GLU A 128 -0.17 -19.58 -6.77
C GLU A 128 0.57 -19.52 -8.10
N SER A 129 1.18 -20.64 -8.50
CA SER A 129 1.81 -20.78 -9.82
C SER A 129 0.73 -21.04 -10.86
N VAL A 130 0.38 -20.03 -11.65
CA VAL A 130 -0.65 -20.11 -12.71
C VAL A 130 -0.07 -20.74 -13.98
N ILE A 131 1.17 -20.40 -14.31
CA ILE A 131 1.90 -20.97 -15.47
C ILE A 131 3.32 -21.31 -15.01
N GLY A 132 3.83 -22.45 -15.46
CA GLY A 132 5.16 -22.94 -15.09
C GLY A 132 5.22 -23.45 -13.65
N GLY A 133 6.37 -23.99 -13.26
CA GLY A 133 6.63 -24.46 -11.89
C GLY A 133 7.44 -23.43 -11.12
N ILE A 134 6.79 -22.60 -10.31
CA ILE A 134 7.46 -21.62 -9.45
C ILE A 134 7.58 -22.20 -8.04
N ASN A 135 8.79 -22.18 -7.48
CA ASN A 135 9.01 -22.62 -6.10
C ASN A 135 8.52 -21.56 -5.11
N THR A 136 7.24 -21.64 -4.75
CA THR A 136 6.57 -20.71 -3.83
C THR A 136 7.12 -20.78 -2.41
N VAL A 137 7.67 -21.93 -1.99
CA VAL A 137 8.33 -22.08 -0.68
C VAL A 137 9.58 -21.22 -0.61
N HIS A 138 10.43 -21.26 -1.64
CA HIS A 138 11.63 -20.43 -1.71
C HIS A 138 11.29 -18.93 -1.81
N LEU A 139 10.22 -18.57 -2.52
CA LEU A 139 9.71 -17.20 -2.55
C LEU A 139 9.27 -16.74 -1.16
N GLY A 140 8.50 -17.56 -0.43
CA GLY A 140 8.07 -17.25 0.94
C GLY A 140 9.25 -17.03 1.89
N GLN A 141 10.29 -17.87 1.79
CA GLN A 141 11.53 -17.68 2.55
C GLN A 141 12.26 -16.38 2.17
N SER A 142 12.27 -16.01 0.89
CA SER A 142 12.86 -14.76 0.42
C SER A 142 12.12 -13.55 0.99
N LEU A 143 10.78 -13.58 1.00
CA LEU A 143 9.97 -12.51 1.58
C LEU A 143 10.22 -12.35 3.08
N ALA A 144 10.21 -13.45 3.83
CA ALA A 144 10.45 -13.41 5.27
C ALA A 144 11.84 -12.89 5.67
N ARG A 145 12.83 -12.99 4.77
CA ARG A 145 14.20 -12.51 5.02
C ARG A 145 14.45 -11.06 4.59
N ASN A 146 13.73 -10.59 3.58
CA ASN A 146 14.04 -9.32 2.91
C ASN A 146 12.97 -8.25 3.13
N VAL A 147 11.83 -8.60 3.73
CA VAL A 147 10.67 -7.72 3.80
C VAL A 147 10.16 -7.68 5.24
N ASP A 148 10.56 -6.63 5.95
CA ASP A 148 10.11 -6.38 7.33
C ASP A 148 8.84 -5.53 7.36
N PRO A 149 7.96 -5.71 8.37
CA PRO A 149 6.85 -4.82 8.65
C PRO A 149 7.29 -3.36 8.83
N GLY A 150 6.43 -2.43 8.44
CA GLY A 150 6.64 -0.98 8.50
C GLY A 150 6.16 -0.28 7.22
N TYR A 151 6.20 1.05 7.19
CA TYR A 151 5.76 1.79 6.01
C TYR A 151 6.51 1.37 4.73
N GLY A 152 5.76 1.08 3.66
CA GLY A 152 6.32 0.54 2.41
C GLY A 152 6.47 -0.99 2.40
N TYR A 153 5.92 -1.69 3.38
CA TYR A 153 6.02 -3.14 3.51
C TYR A 153 5.42 -3.89 2.32
N LEU A 154 4.18 -3.57 1.94
CA LEU A 154 3.51 -4.14 0.76
C LEU A 154 4.31 -3.84 -0.50
N ARG A 155 4.82 -2.61 -0.66
CA ARG A 155 5.62 -2.23 -1.82
C ARG A 155 6.91 -3.06 -1.92
N ARG A 156 7.63 -3.24 -0.82
CA ARG A 156 8.84 -4.08 -0.77
C ARG A 156 8.54 -5.54 -1.12
N ALA A 157 7.40 -6.06 -0.70
CA ALA A 157 6.97 -7.42 -1.05
C ALA A 157 6.72 -7.55 -2.55
N PHE A 158 5.99 -6.61 -3.16
CA PHE A 158 5.78 -6.55 -4.60
C PHE A 158 7.09 -6.48 -5.39
N ASP A 159 8.02 -5.64 -4.96
CA ASP A 159 9.34 -5.52 -5.58
C ASP A 159 10.15 -6.83 -5.46
N THR A 160 10.04 -7.54 -4.32
CA THR A 160 10.70 -8.84 -4.10
C THR A 160 10.10 -9.94 -4.97
N VAL A 161 8.77 -10.03 -5.06
CA VAL A 161 8.09 -11.00 -5.96
C VAL A 161 8.46 -10.72 -7.42
N SER A 162 8.43 -9.44 -7.84
CA SER A 162 8.84 -9.06 -9.19
C SER A 162 10.29 -9.43 -9.47
N ALA A 163 11.21 -9.19 -8.52
CA ALA A 163 12.61 -9.53 -8.67
C ALA A 163 12.86 -11.04 -8.73
N PHE A 164 12.07 -11.84 -8.00
CA PHE A 164 12.17 -13.29 -7.99
C PHE A 164 11.85 -13.93 -9.35
N LEU A 165 11.01 -13.27 -10.16
CA LEU A 165 10.57 -13.75 -11.47
C LEU A 165 11.36 -13.17 -12.65
N LYS A 166 12.38 -12.34 -12.38
CA LYS A 166 13.28 -11.79 -13.39
C LYS A 166 14.35 -12.78 -13.81
#